data_AF-A0A968GCX0-F1
#
_entry.id   AF-A0A968GCX0-F1
#
_cell.length_a   1.000
_cell.length_b   1.000
_cell.length_c   1.000
_cell.angle_alpha   90.00
_cell.angle_beta   90.00
_cell.angle_gamma   90.00
#
_symmetry.space_group_name_H-M   'P 1'
#
loop_
_entity.id
_entity.type
_entity.pdbx_description
1 polymer ?
#
loop_
_entity_poly.entity_id
_entity_poly.type
_entity_poly.pdbx_seq_one_letter_code
_entity_poly.pdbx_strand_id
1 'polypeptide(L)'
;MAKVSVASEFSGLVFSNEIVEKKRNTRVTTSKRHNFSEFIEASMNGSEVLENDAIVDDSLLEKAMDDVFILGERLKHDYMLSCLDDYRCAVKNFLEIIRKRAYAHDRVKGRIDRHSMMQKEYNLVRVVDEKLDRLAKAVLVEQRDMIYILSRIDEIRGLIINYVW
;
A
#
# COMPACT_ATOMS: atom_id res chain seq x y z
N MET A 1 -1.19 -0.45 -83.13
CA MET A 1 -1.10 0.99 -82.82
C MET A 1 -2.47 1.39 -82.31
N ALA A 2 -2.72 1.94 -81.11
CA ALA A 2 -1.98 2.92 -80.34
C ALA A 2 -2.11 2.70 -78.81
N LYS A 3 -1.13 3.24 -78.07
CA LYS A 3 -1.10 3.42 -76.60
C LYS A 3 -2.05 4.61 -76.24
N VAL A 4 -2.60 4.84 -75.04
CA VAL A 4 -1.94 5.04 -73.73
C VAL A 4 -3.01 5.32 -72.64
N SER A 5 -2.62 5.01 -71.40
CA SER A 5 -2.94 5.56 -70.05
C SER A 5 -4.33 5.64 -69.40
N VAL A 6 -4.31 5.00 -68.23
CA VAL A 6 -5.02 5.21 -66.96
C VAL A 6 -4.71 6.58 -66.32
N ALA A 7 -5.74 7.24 -65.77
CA ALA A 7 -5.73 8.04 -64.52
C ALA A 7 -7.16 8.62 -64.34
N SER A 8 -8.02 7.99 -63.54
CA SER A 8 -8.34 8.36 -62.15
C SER A 8 -8.87 9.78 -61.96
N GLU A 9 -10.20 9.90 -61.96
CA GLU A 9 -11.00 10.52 -60.90
C GLU A 9 -10.41 11.76 -60.20
N PHE A 10 -10.45 12.94 -60.85
CA PHE A 10 -10.67 14.22 -60.14
C PHE A 10 -10.85 15.37 -61.12
N SER A 11 -12.05 15.96 -61.19
CA SER A 11 -12.20 17.38 -61.56
C SER A 11 -13.66 17.80 -61.43
N GLY A 12 -13.94 18.68 -60.45
CA GLY A 12 -15.16 19.50 -60.48
C GLY A 12 -15.88 19.69 -59.16
N LEU A 13 -15.17 20.08 -58.10
CA LEU A 13 -15.78 20.72 -56.93
C LEU A 13 -16.30 22.11 -57.31
N VAL A 14 -17.61 22.28 -57.42
CA VAL A 14 -18.28 23.59 -57.29
C VAL A 14 -19.47 23.40 -56.35
N PHE A 15 -19.29 23.88 -55.11
CA PHE A 15 -20.33 23.94 -54.10
C PHE A 15 -21.36 25.02 -54.46
N SER A 16 -22.63 24.62 -54.59
CA SER A 16 -23.77 25.55 -54.46
C SER A 16 -24.12 25.66 -52.98
N ASN A 17 -24.12 26.90 -52.48
CA ASN A 17 -24.36 27.24 -51.10
C ASN A 17 -25.88 27.20 -50.80
N GLU A 18 -26.39 26.07 -50.29
CA GLU A 18 -27.71 26.04 -49.67
C GLU A 18 -27.61 26.48 -48.21
N ILE A 19 -28.37 27.52 -47.89
CA ILE A 19 -28.48 28.12 -46.56
C ILE A 19 -29.16 27.10 -45.64
N VAL A 20 -28.38 26.43 -44.80
CA VAL A 20 -28.89 25.56 -43.74
C VAL A 20 -29.43 26.43 -42.60
N GLU A 21 -30.75 26.41 -42.39
CA GLU A 21 -31.39 27.07 -41.26
C GLU A 21 -30.87 26.52 -39.93
N LYS A 22 -30.38 27.43 -39.09
CA LYS A 22 -29.81 27.16 -37.78
C LYS A 22 -30.91 26.78 -36.80
N LYS A 23 -31.16 25.47 -36.63
CA LYS A 23 -32.08 24.95 -35.61
C LYS A 23 -31.59 25.39 -34.23
N ARG A 24 -32.42 26.14 -33.51
CA ARG A 24 -32.14 26.69 -32.18
C ARG A 24 -31.88 25.55 -31.18
N ASN A 25 -30.73 25.57 -30.52
CA ASN A 25 -30.45 24.72 -29.36
C ASN A 25 -31.43 25.06 -28.24
N THR A 26 -32.30 24.12 -27.87
CA THR A 26 -33.01 24.17 -26.60
C THR A 26 -32.00 23.94 -25.49
N ARG A 27 -31.91 24.90 -24.57
CA ARG A 27 -31.06 24.79 -23.38
C ARG A 27 -31.60 23.64 -22.52
N VAL A 28 -30.84 22.56 -22.42
CA VAL A 28 -31.05 21.56 -21.36
C VAL A 28 -30.68 22.24 -20.05
N THR A 29 -31.64 22.35 -19.13
CA THR A 29 -31.42 22.89 -17.80
C THR A 29 -30.50 21.93 -17.06
N THR A 30 -29.25 22.33 -16.86
CA THR A 30 -28.31 21.59 -16.01
C THR A 30 -28.81 21.66 -14.58
N SER A 31 -29.43 20.60 -14.08
CA SER A 31 -29.67 20.45 -12.65
C SER A 31 -28.34 20.66 -11.92
N LYS A 32 -28.40 21.43 -10.83
CA LYS A 32 -27.26 21.77 -9.98
C LYS A 32 -26.44 20.50 -9.72
N ARG A 33 -25.21 20.48 -10.22
CA ARG A 33 -24.25 19.47 -9.81
C ARG A 33 -24.01 19.72 -8.32
N HIS A 34 -24.43 18.79 -7.47
CA HIS A 34 -23.91 18.77 -6.12
C HIS A 34 -22.40 18.63 -6.23
N ASN A 35 -21.68 19.51 -5.54
CA ASN A 35 -20.23 19.48 -5.53
C ASN A 35 -19.85 18.14 -4.89
N PHE A 36 -19.25 17.25 -5.68
CA PHE A 36 -18.83 15.92 -5.23
C PHE A 36 -17.96 15.99 -3.96
N SER A 37 -17.29 17.12 -3.72
CA SER A 37 -16.58 17.44 -2.48
C SER A 37 -17.45 17.35 -1.23
N GLU A 38 -18.70 17.83 -1.27
CA GLU A 38 -19.62 17.83 -0.13
C GLU A 38 -20.09 16.40 0.21
N PHE A 39 -20.22 15.54 -0.80
CA PHE A 39 -20.53 14.13 -0.60
C PHE A 39 -19.34 13.35 -0.03
N ILE A 40 -18.11 13.66 -0.47
CA ILE A 40 -16.88 13.12 0.11
C ILE A 40 -16.74 13.56 1.56
N GLU A 41 -16.96 14.84 1.85
CA GLU A 41 -16.87 15.42 3.19
C GLU A 41 -17.93 14.85 4.14
N ALA A 42 -19.17 14.68 3.67
CA ALA A 42 -20.23 14.00 4.42
C ALA A 42 -19.93 12.50 4.64
N SER A 43 -19.30 11.83 3.69
CA SER A 43 -18.87 10.43 3.83
C SER A 43 -17.66 10.29 4.77
N MET A 44 -16.80 11.31 4.87
CA MET A 44 -15.67 11.34 5.80
C MET A 44 -16.13 11.66 7.23
N ASN A 45 -17.17 12.48 7.40
CA ASN A 45 -17.78 12.77 8.70
C ASN A 45 -18.54 11.56 9.30
N GLY A 46 -19.04 10.64 8.47
CA GLY A 46 -19.70 9.41 8.95
C GLY A 46 -18.74 8.36 9.51
N SER A 47 -17.44 8.53 9.27
CA SER A 47 -16.35 7.75 9.86
C SER A 47 -15.57 8.61 10.85
N GLU A 48 -16.23 9.19 11.85
CA GLU A 48 -15.59 9.56 13.11
C GLU A 48 -15.15 8.28 13.82
N VAL A 49 -14.12 7.63 13.27
CA VAL A 49 -13.33 6.64 14.00
C VAL A 49 -12.52 7.47 14.97
N LEU A 50 -12.99 7.53 16.22
CA LEU A 50 -12.31 8.03 17.41
C LEU A 50 -10.83 8.35 17.14
N GLU A 51 -10.57 9.61 16.79
CA GLU A 51 -9.23 10.18 16.71
C GLU A 51 -8.69 10.26 18.13
N ASN A 52 -8.28 9.11 18.66
CA ASN A 52 -7.15 9.09 19.56
C ASN A 52 -5.93 9.34 18.66
N ASP A 53 -5.65 10.62 18.37
CA ASP A 53 -4.31 11.11 18.11
C ASP A 53 -3.49 10.92 19.41
N ALA A 54 -3.44 9.69 19.90
CA ALA A 54 -2.43 9.26 20.82
C ALA A 54 -1.14 9.39 20.02
N ILE A 55 -0.37 10.41 20.38
CA ILE A 55 1.08 10.38 20.29
C ILE A 55 1.48 8.92 20.46
N VAL A 56 1.88 8.25 19.39
CA VAL A 56 2.22 6.83 19.49
C VAL A 56 3.40 6.79 20.42
N ASP A 57 3.16 6.33 21.65
CA ASP A 57 4.14 6.38 22.72
C ASP A 57 5.36 5.61 22.26
N ASP A 58 6.48 6.32 22.11
CA ASP A 58 7.77 5.71 21.77
C ASP A 58 8.12 4.58 22.77
N SER A 59 7.66 4.71 24.01
CA SER A 59 7.76 3.66 25.05
C SER A 59 7.04 2.35 24.69
N LEU A 60 5.89 2.42 24.02
CA LEU A 60 5.13 1.23 23.62
C LEU A 60 5.80 0.52 22.45
N LEU A 61 6.44 1.28 21.54
CA LEU A 61 7.25 0.71 20.47
C LEU A 61 8.50 0.02 21.03
N GLU A 62 9.18 0.64 21.99
CA GLU A 62 10.36 0.07 22.64
C GLU A 62 10.03 -1.26 23.35
N LYS A 63 8.93 -1.30 24.11
CA LYS A 63 8.44 -2.54 24.74
C LYS A 63 8.12 -3.63 23.72
N ALA A 64 7.41 -3.29 22.64
CA ALA A 64 7.09 -4.26 21.61
C ALA A 64 8.34 -4.79 20.91
N MET A 65 9.38 -3.96 20.78
CA MET A 65 10.67 -4.37 20.24
C MET A 65 11.39 -5.33 21.20
N ASP A 66 11.42 -5.02 22.50
CA ASP A 66 11.97 -5.89 23.53
C ASP A 66 11.28 -7.26 23.56
N ASP A 67 9.94 -7.29 23.45
CA ASP A 67 9.16 -8.53 23.38
C ASP A 67 9.59 -9.39 22.18
N VAL A 68 9.79 -8.78 21.01
CA VAL A 68 10.30 -9.48 19.81
C VAL A 68 11.70 -10.05 20.04
N PHE A 69 12.57 -9.32 20.74
CA PHE A 69 13.90 -9.83 21.07
C PHE A 69 13.84 -11.01 22.03
N ILE A 70 13.11 -10.89 23.14
CA ILE A 70 12.98 -11.93 24.17
C ILE A 70 12.37 -13.20 23.57
N LEU A 71 11.26 -13.08 22.84
CA LEU A 71 10.59 -14.23 22.24
C LEU A 71 11.41 -14.83 21.09
N GLY A 72 12.15 -13.99 20.35
CA GLY A 72 13.10 -14.48 19.36
C GLY A 72 14.24 -15.28 19.99
N GLU A 73 14.75 -14.88 21.16
CA GLU A 73 15.78 -15.63 21.88
C GLU A 73 15.20 -16.94 22.40
N ARG A 74 13.99 -16.91 22.94
CA ARG A 74 13.29 -18.12 23.37
C ARG A 74 13.13 -19.12 22.23
N LEU A 75 12.71 -18.66 21.04
CA LEU A 75 12.57 -19.52 19.86
C LEU A 75 13.90 -20.11 19.37
N LYS A 76 15.02 -19.41 19.57
CA LYS A 76 16.35 -19.94 19.25
C LYS A 76 16.77 -21.08 20.16
N HIS A 77 16.38 -21.03 21.44
CA HIS A 77 16.70 -22.06 22.43
C HIS A 77 15.70 -23.22 22.37
N ASP A 78 14.41 -22.90 22.38
CA ASP A 78 13.30 -23.85 22.35
C ASP A 78 12.60 -23.79 20.99
N TYR A 79 12.98 -24.69 20.09
CA TYR A 79 12.38 -24.82 18.77
C TYR A 79 11.02 -25.54 18.81
N MET A 80 10.06 -24.94 19.50
CA MET A 80 8.70 -25.46 19.61
C MET A 80 7.73 -24.61 18.78
N LEU A 81 6.68 -25.25 18.26
CA LEU A 81 5.63 -24.56 17.51
C LEU A 81 4.94 -23.47 18.34
N SER A 82 4.78 -23.68 19.65
CA SER A 82 4.26 -22.66 20.57
C SER A 82 5.13 -21.40 20.64
N CYS A 83 6.46 -21.58 20.70
CA CYS A 83 7.40 -20.46 20.72
C CYS A 83 7.41 -19.70 19.38
N LEU A 84 7.16 -20.40 18.28
CA LEU A 84 7.02 -19.77 16.96
C LEU A 84 5.76 -18.91 16.89
N ASP A 85 4.63 -19.41 17.41
CA ASP A 85 3.38 -18.67 17.43
C ASP A 85 3.49 -17.42 18.32
N ASP A 86 4.13 -17.54 19.49
CA ASP A 86 4.42 -16.40 20.37
C ASP A 86 5.27 -15.35 19.64
N TYR A 87 6.35 -15.78 18.98
CA TYR A 87 7.22 -14.89 18.20
C TYR A 87 6.47 -14.22 17.05
N ARG A 88 5.64 -14.96 16.31
CA ARG A 88 4.80 -14.43 15.23
C ARG A 88 3.84 -13.37 15.74
N CYS A 89 3.20 -13.61 16.88
CA CYS A 89 2.28 -12.64 17.50
C CYS A 89 3.01 -11.35 17.90
N ALA A 90 4.20 -11.46 18.49
CA ALA A 90 4.99 -10.30 18.89
C ALA A 90 5.43 -9.45 17.68
N VAL A 91 5.95 -10.08 16.62
CA VAL A 91 6.33 -9.37 15.39
C VAL A 91 5.11 -8.69 14.75
N LYS A 92 3.95 -9.36 14.75
CA LYS A 92 2.70 -8.77 14.22
C LYS A 92 2.28 -7.54 15.01
N ASN A 93 2.32 -7.60 16.35
CA ASN A 93 2.00 -6.47 17.21
C ASN A 93 2.94 -5.28 16.93
N PHE A 94 4.24 -5.54 16.85
CA PHE A 94 5.26 -4.54 16.52
C PHE A 94 4.98 -3.86 15.16
N LEU A 95 4.70 -4.64 14.10
CA LEU A 95 4.36 -4.10 12.79
C LEU A 95 3.07 -3.27 12.79
N GLU A 96 2.09 -3.62 13.64
CA GLU A 96 0.86 -2.85 13.77
C GLU A 96 1.10 -1.49 14.44
N ILE A 97 1.96 -1.45 15.46
CA ILE A 97 2.37 -0.20 16.14
C ILE A 97 3.13 0.70 15.17
N ILE A 98 4.06 0.14 14.40
CA ILE A 98 4.77 0.84 13.33
C ILE A 98 3.79 1.48 12.35
N ARG A 99 2.84 0.68 11.85
CA ARG A 99 1.83 1.15 10.91
C ARG A 99 1.04 2.34 11.46
N LYS A 100 0.62 2.25 12.73
CA LYS A 100 -0.08 3.36 13.42
C LYS A 100 0.80 4.60 13.53
N ARG A 101 2.07 4.43 13.91
CA ARG A 101 3.06 5.51 14.00
C ARG A 101 3.27 6.21 12.66
N ALA A 102 3.43 5.47 11.59
CA ALA A 102 3.67 6.05 10.27
C ALA A 102 2.46 6.84 9.75
N TYR A 103 1.23 6.36 9.97
CA TYR A 103 0.03 7.14 9.66
C TYR A 103 -0.02 8.45 10.45
N ALA A 104 0.31 8.44 11.74
CA ALA A 104 0.38 9.66 12.54
C ALA A 104 1.48 10.62 12.03
N HIS A 105 2.64 10.08 11.64
CA HIS A 105 3.76 10.87 11.17
C HIS A 105 3.52 11.52 9.78
N ASP A 106 2.74 10.86 8.91
CA ASP A 106 2.32 11.35 7.59
C ASP A 106 1.37 12.56 7.70
N ARG A 107 0.57 12.63 8.79
CA ARG A 107 -0.32 13.77 9.08
C ARG A 107 0.47 15.03 9.47
N VAL A 108 1.58 14.85 10.18
CA VAL A 108 2.37 15.96 10.78
C VAL A 108 3.42 16.53 9.81
N LYS A 109 4.04 15.70 8.96
CA LYS A 109 5.07 16.14 8.01
C LYS A 109 4.49 16.32 6.60
N GLY A 110 3.91 17.49 6.33
CA GLY A 110 3.53 17.87 4.97
C GLY A 110 4.74 17.89 4.02
N ARG A 111 4.71 17.03 2.99
CA ARG A 111 5.69 16.79 1.90
C ARG A 111 6.84 15.84 2.30
N ILE A 112 7.11 14.73 1.60
CA ILE A 112 7.31 14.51 0.16
C ILE A 112 6.66 13.16 -0.20
N ASP A 113 5.79 13.15 -1.21
CA ASP A 113 5.11 11.96 -1.78
C ASP A 113 4.47 10.98 -0.79
N ARG A 114 3.19 11.20 -0.47
CA ARG A 114 2.33 10.24 0.26
C ARG A 114 2.45 8.79 -0.27
N HIS A 115 2.74 8.64 -1.56
CA HIS A 115 2.88 7.35 -2.21
C HIS A 115 4.20 6.63 -1.90
N SER A 116 5.29 7.37 -1.65
CA SER A 116 6.64 6.79 -1.50
C SER A 116 6.89 6.24 -0.10
N MET A 117 6.48 6.96 0.96
CA MET A 117 6.67 6.52 2.35
C MET A 117 5.76 5.34 2.71
N MET A 118 4.46 5.45 2.37
CA MET A 118 3.50 4.35 2.52
C MET A 118 4.00 3.09 1.82
N GLN A 119 4.52 3.20 0.59
CA GLN A 119 5.01 2.06 -0.17
C GLN A 119 6.21 1.37 0.49
N LYS A 120 7.12 2.11 1.13
CA LYS A 120 8.25 1.52 1.88
C LYS A 120 7.79 0.70 3.07
N GLU A 121 6.82 1.20 3.82
CA GLU A 121 6.28 0.52 5.00
C GLU A 121 5.43 -0.70 4.63
N TYR A 122 4.54 -0.57 3.64
CA TYR A 122 3.80 -1.72 3.10
C TYR A 122 4.74 -2.80 2.56
N ASN A 123 5.83 -2.40 1.89
CA ASN A 123 6.85 -3.34 1.43
C ASN A 123 7.55 -4.01 2.61
N LEU A 124 7.91 -3.29 3.67
CA LEU A 124 8.52 -3.88 4.86
C LEU A 124 7.60 -4.91 5.51
N VAL A 125 6.35 -4.54 5.80
CA VAL A 125 5.36 -5.44 6.41
C VAL A 125 5.23 -6.71 5.58
N ARG A 126 5.09 -6.57 4.26
CA ARG A 126 5.00 -7.70 3.33
C ARG A 126 6.25 -8.58 3.34
N VAL A 127 7.44 -7.98 3.34
CA VAL A 127 8.71 -8.72 3.37
C VAL A 127 8.84 -9.47 4.69
N VAL A 128 8.56 -8.84 5.83
CA VAL A 128 8.64 -9.49 7.16
C VAL A 128 7.66 -10.65 7.26
N ASP A 129 6.42 -10.48 6.79
CA ASP A 129 5.41 -11.55 6.78
C ASP A 129 5.84 -12.74 5.92
N GLU A 130 6.39 -12.49 4.73
CA GLU A 130 6.95 -13.54 3.89
C GLU A 130 8.12 -14.28 4.58
N LYS A 131 8.97 -13.55 5.32
CA LYS A 131 10.10 -14.14 6.04
C LYS A 131 9.61 -15.01 7.21
N LEU A 132 8.56 -14.58 7.93
CA LEU A 132 7.91 -15.36 8.99
C LEU A 132 7.26 -16.64 8.45
N ASP A 133 6.59 -16.58 7.31
CA ASP A 133 6.01 -17.78 6.69
C ASP A 133 7.08 -18.78 6.25
N ARG A 134 8.22 -18.30 5.75
CA ARG A 134 9.38 -19.16 5.45
C ARG A 134 10.00 -19.76 6.72
N LEU A 135 10.02 -19.02 7.83
CA LEU A 135 10.45 -19.53 9.14
C LEU A 135 9.51 -20.63 9.62
N ALA A 136 8.19 -20.41 9.55
CA ALA A 136 7.19 -21.42 9.92
C ALA A 136 7.31 -22.71 9.09
N LYS A 137 7.50 -22.57 7.77
CA LYS A 137 7.77 -23.72 6.90
C LYS A 137 9.06 -24.44 7.25
N ALA A 138 10.08 -23.73 7.74
CA ALA A 138 11.31 -24.36 8.22
C ALA A 138 11.05 -25.17 9.50
N VAL A 139 10.19 -24.66 10.41
CA VAL A 139 9.77 -25.33 11.67
C VAL A 139 9.02 -26.62 11.47
N LEU A 140 8.23 -26.70 10.42
CA LEU A 140 7.48 -27.91 10.12
C LEU A 140 8.33 -29.01 9.45
N VAL A 141 9.52 -28.68 8.95
CA VAL A 141 10.40 -29.66 8.30
C VAL A 141 11.39 -30.18 9.34
N GLU A 142 11.12 -31.36 9.89
CA GLU A 142 11.89 -32.04 10.95
C GLU A 142 13.39 -32.22 10.67
N GLN A 143 13.83 -32.05 9.42
CA GLN A 143 15.16 -32.38 8.94
C GLN A 143 16.04 -31.17 8.57
N ARG A 144 15.79 -29.98 9.15
CA ARG A 144 16.55 -28.76 8.84
C ARG A 144 17.51 -28.35 9.96
N ASP A 145 18.67 -27.85 9.53
CA ASP A 145 19.73 -27.34 10.41
C ASP A 145 19.22 -26.19 11.30
N MET A 146 19.39 -26.34 12.61
CA MET A 146 19.16 -25.29 13.63
C MET A 146 19.80 -23.94 13.24
N ILE A 147 20.95 -24.00 12.56
CA ILE A 147 21.69 -22.85 12.04
C ILE A 147 20.86 -22.06 11.01
N TYR A 148 20.11 -22.76 10.15
CA TYR A 148 19.26 -22.09 9.17
C TYR A 148 18.17 -21.29 9.87
N ILE A 149 17.47 -21.88 10.82
CA ILE A 149 16.41 -21.23 11.61
C ILE A 149 16.96 -19.99 12.34
N LEU A 150 18.12 -20.14 12.97
CA LEU A 150 18.80 -19.06 13.67
C LEU A 150 19.05 -17.87 12.73
N SER A 151 19.61 -18.13 11.55
CA SER A 151 19.85 -17.11 10.53
C SER A 151 18.56 -16.40 10.08
N ARG A 152 17.44 -17.11 9.99
CA ARG A 152 16.13 -16.53 9.63
C ARG A 152 15.60 -15.58 10.71
N ILE A 153 15.76 -15.94 11.98
CA ILE A 153 15.36 -15.09 13.11
C ILE A 153 16.21 -13.80 13.13
N ASP A 154 17.52 -13.92 12.92
CA ASP A 154 18.42 -12.76 12.88
C ASP A 154 18.16 -11.85 11.68
N GLU A 155 17.79 -12.41 10.52
CA GLU A 155 17.36 -11.62 9.36
C GLU A 155 16.11 -10.78 9.68
N ILE A 156 15.10 -11.37 10.33
CA ILE A 156 13.86 -10.67 10.71
C ILE A 156 14.18 -9.54 11.70
N ARG A 157 15.02 -9.80 12.69
CA ARG A 157 15.47 -8.77 13.65
C ARG A 157 16.22 -7.64 12.98
N GLY A 158 17.11 -7.94 12.04
CA GLY A 158 17.84 -6.91 11.29
C GLY A 158 16.90 -5.99 10.51
N LEU A 159 15.86 -6.55 9.87
CA LEU A 159 14.83 -5.76 9.19
C LEU A 159 14.06 -4.85 10.15
N ILE A 160 13.77 -5.33 11.35
CA ILE A 160 13.07 -4.59 12.41
C ILE A 160 13.94 -3.43 12.93
N ILE A 161 15.20 -3.70 13.25
CA ILE A 161 16.14 -2.67 13.76
C ILE A 161 16.35 -1.55 12.74
N ASN A 162 16.55 -1.92 11.46
CA ASN A 162 16.75 -0.96 10.37
C ASN A 162 15.55 -0.02 10.12
N TYR A 163 14.37 -0.35 10.65
CA TYR A 163 13.22 0.53 10.55
C TYR A 163 13.16 1.56 11.67
N VAL A 164 13.69 1.23 12.85
CA VAL A 164 13.62 2.06 14.05
C VAL A 164 14.76 3.08 14.12
N TRP A 165 15.96 2.69 13.67
CA TRP A 165 17.19 3.50 13.67
C TRP A 165 17.48 4.10 12.29
#